data_AF-A0A093D0K9-F1
#
_entry.id   AF-A0A093D0K9-F1
#
_cell.length_a   1.000
_cell.length_b   1.000
_cell.length_c   1.000
_cell.angle_alpha   90.00
_cell.angle_beta   90.00
_cell.angle_gamma   90.00
#
_symmetry.space_group_name_H-M   'P 1'
#
loop_
_entity.id
_entity.type
_entity.pdbx_description
1 polymer ?
#
loop_
_entity_poly.entity_id
_entity_poly.type
_entity_poly.pdbx_seq_one_letter_code
_entity_poly.pdbx_strand_id
1 'polypeptide(L)'
;QWPLPKEKLVALHQLVQEQLEQGHLEPSTSPWNTPVFVIKKKSGKWRLLQDLQKINAVMESMGALQPGMPSPTMIPAGREILITDCFFTIPLHPDDKPKFAFTVPVVNNTEPAKSYQWKVLPQGMKNSPTICQWYVAQALSRVREQFPEACCYHYMDDILVASSTQDELLRIQAR
;
A
#
# COMPACT_ATOMS: atom_id res chain seq x y z
N GLN A 1 -11.74 9.18 15.39
CA GLN A 1 -11.63 7.73 15.60
C GLN A 1 -12.99 7.17 16.02
N TRP A 2 -13.37 5.97 15.55
CA TRP A 2 -14.62 5.31 15.93
C TRP A 2 -14.41 4.29 17.07
N PRO A 3 -15.44 4.03 17.89
CA PRO A 3 -15.39 2.93 18.85
C PRO A 3 -15.29 1.59 18.13
N LEU A 4 -14.39 0.71 18.59
CA LEU A 4 -14.16 -0.61 18.02
C LEU A 4 -14.42 -1.69 19.09
N PRO A 5 -15.08 -2.82 18.73
CA PRO A 5 -15.17 -3.98 19.60
C PRO A 5 -13.78 -4.52 19.99
N LYS A 6 -13.69 -5.18 21.16
CA LYS A 6 -12.42 -5.71 21.70
C LYS A 6 -11.63 -6.56 20.70
N GLU A 7 -12.29 -7.46 19.98
CA GLU A 7 -11.62 -8.30 18.96
C GLU A 7 -10.96 -7.45 17.85
N LYS A 8 -11.66 -6.43 17.36
CA LYS A 8 -11.14 -5.51 16.33
C LYS A 8 -10.02 -4.63 16.87
N LEU A 9 -10.08 -4.22 18.13
CA LEU A 9 -9.00 -3.47 18.78
C LEU A 9 -7.72 -4.29 18.82
N VAL A 10 -7.79 -5.55 19.27
CA VAL A 10 -6.61 -6.43 19.33
C VAL A 10 -6.00 -6.60 17.93
N ALA A 11 -6.82 -6.86 16.92
CA ALA A 11 -6.35 -6.98 15.55
C ALA A 11 -5.76 -5.66 15.00
N LEU A 12 -6.36 -4.51 15.34
CA LEU A 12 -5.84 -3.19 14.96
C LEU A 12 -4.46 -2.94 15.57
N HIS A 13 -4.29 -3.18 16.88
CA HIS A 13 -3.01 -3.03 17.55
C HIS A 13 -1.93 -3.91 16.93
N GLN A 14 -2.24 -5.17 16.66
CA GLN A 14 -1.30 -6.09 16.01
C GLN A 14 -0.88 -5.59 14.62
N LEU A 15 -1.85 -5.22 13.77
CA LEU A 15 -1.56 -4.76 12.40
C LEU A 15 -0.76 -3.45 12.39
N VAL A 16 -1.05 -2.52 13.31
CA VAL A 16 -0.28 -1.28 13.43
C VAL A 16 1.17 -1.57 13.85
N GLN A 17 1.37 -2.51 14.78
CA GLN A 17 2.70 -2.93 15.20
C GLN A 17 3.49 -3.57 14.04
N GLU A 18 2.86 -4.44 13.26
CA GLU A 18 3.47 -5.02 12.05
C GLU A 18 3.89 -3.93 11.05
N GLN A 19 3.05 -2.91 10.83
CA GLN A 19 3.38 -1.79 9.94
C GLN A 19 4.50 -0.88 10.48
N LEU A 20 4.64 -0.75 11.80
CA LEU A 20 5.76 -0.04 12.43
C LEU A 20 7.07 -0.82 12.26
N GLU A 21 7.05 -2.13 12.46
CA GLU A 21 8.22 -3.00 12.30
C GLU A 21 8.71 -3.04 10.84
N GLN A 22 7.77 -3.00 9.89
CA GLN A 22 8.08 -2.86 8.46
C GLN A 22 8.54 -1.45 8.08
N GLY A 23 8.50 -0.48 9.00
CA GLY A 23 8.94 0.89 8.77
C GLY A 23 7.99 1.73 7.92
N HIS A 24 6.75 1.26 7.70
CA HIS A 24 5.70 1.95 6.94
C HIS A 24 5.04 3.09 7.74
N LEU A 25 5.09 3.00 9.07
CA LEU A 25 4.54 4.00 10.00
C LEU A 25 5.63 4.68 10.83
N GLU A 26 5.33 5.87 11.34
CA GLU A 26 6.09 6.55 12.39
C GLU A 26 5.17 7.23 13.40
N PRO A 27 5.60 7.45 14.66
CA PRO A 27 4.85 8.25 15.62
C PRO A 27 4.53 9.64 15.06
N SER A 28 3.34 10.16 15.35
CA SER A 28 2.91 11.46 14.87
C SER A 28 2.37 12.35 15.99
N THR A 29 2.73 13.62 15.93
CA THR A 29 2.14 14.72 16.73
C THR A 29 1.22 15.60 15.87
N SER A 30 0.88 15.15 14.66
CA SER A 30 0.06 15.88 13.71
C SER A 30 -1.30 16.24 14.32
N PRO A 31 -1.83 17.46 14.06
CA PRO A 31 -3.19 17.83 14.43
C PRO A 31 -4.24 17.13 13.56
N TRP A 32 -3.85 16.52 12.44
CA TRP A 32 -4.74 15.74 11.59
C TRP A 32 -5.05 14.39 12.22
N ASN A 33 -6.26 13.90 11.97
CA ASN A 33 -6.65 12.57 12.39
C ASN A 33 -7.76 12.02 11.50
N THR A 34 -7.51 10.87 10.89
CA THR A 34 -8.55 10.09 10.19
C THR A 34 -8.80 8.77 10.90
N PRO A 35 -10.06 8.30 10.99
CA PRO A 35 -10.36 7.04 11.63
C PRO A 35 -9.66 5.85 10.96
N VAL A 36 -9.19 4.90 11.77
CA VAL A 36 -8.74 3.57 11.31
C VAL A 36 -9.64 2.47 11.86
N PHE A 37 -9.75 1.39 11.11
CA PHE A 37 -10.55 0.22 11.46
C PHE A 37 -9.99 -1.04 10.79
N VAL A 38 -10.48 -2.20 11.22
CA VAL A 38 -10.11 -3.49 10.65
C VAL A 38 -11.32 -4.25 10.14
N ILE A 39 -11.10 -4.98 9.05
CA ILE A 39 -12.06 -5.93 8.47
C ILE A 39 -11.42 -7.31 8.34
N LYS A 40 -12.24 -8.35 8.44
CA LYS A 40 -11.80 -9.73 8.25
C LYS A 40 -12.08 -10.13 6.79
N LYS A 41 -11.03 -10.55 6.08
CA LYS A 41 -11.17 -11.09 4.71
C LYS A 41 -11.85 -12.46 4.75
N LYS A 42 -12.38 -12.91 3.60
CA LYS A 42 -12.88 -14.29 3.43
C LYS A 42 -11.83 -15.36 3.78
N SER A 43 -10.54 -15.05 3.60
CA SER A 43 -9.42 -15.91 4.00
C SER A 43 -9.17 -15.98 5.51
N GLY A 44 -9.92 -15.23 6.32
CA GLY A 44 -9.73 -15.15 7.77
C GLY A 44 -8.70 -14.11 8.22
N LYS A 45 -7.84 -13.60 7.31
CA LYS A 45 -6.83 -12.57 7.62
C LYS A 45 -7.50 -11.22 7.88
N TRP A 46 -6.99 -10.49 8.89
CA TRP A 46 -7.38 -9.12 9.15
C TRP A 46 -6.72 -8.15 8.15
N ARG A 47 -7.37 -7.03 7.88
CA ARG A 47 -6.85 -5.94 7.05
C ARG A 47 -7.10 -4.61 7.76
N LEU A 48 -6.04 -3.82 7.88
CA LEU A 48 -6.08 -2.43 8.33
C LEU A 48 -6.61 -1.55 7.20
N LEU A 49 -7.55 -0.66 7.53
CA LEU A 49 -8.09 0.35 6.64
C LEU A 49 -8.13 1.70 7.36
N GLN A 50 -7.88 2.76 6.62
CA GLN A 50 -8.01 4.14 7.06
C GLN A 50 -9.12 4.80 6.24
N ASP A 51 -10.04 5.51 6.91
CA ASP A 51 -11.08 6.26 6.23
C ASP A 51 -10.50 7.58 5.68
N LEU A 52 -10.15 7.56 4.40
CA LEU A 52 -9.52 8.68 3.69
C LEU A 52 -10.53 9.55 2.94
N GLN A 53 -11.85 9.33 3.07
CA GLN A 53 -12.85 10.05 2.27
C GLN A 53 -12.73 11.58 2.38
N LYS A 54 -12.50 12.12 3.58
CA LYS A 54 -12.36 13.58 3.78
C LYS A 54 -11.08 14.14 3.18
N ILE A 55 -9.97 13.42 3.33
CA ILE A 55 -8.69 13.81 2.72
C ILE A 55 -8.81 13.76 1.21
N ASN A 56 -9.38 12.69 0.68
CA ASN A 56 -9.60 12.51 -0.74
C ASN A 56 -10.52 13.60 -1.30
N ALA A 57 -11.53 14.08 -0.57
CA ALA A 57 -12.43 15.13 -1.05
C ALA A 57 -11.71 16.46 -1.32
N VAL A 58 -10.72 16.82 -0.50
CA VAL A 58 -9.97 18.08 -0.61
C VAL A 58 -8.69 17.95 -1.45
N MET A 59 -8.31 16.73 -1.83
CA MET A 59 -7.13 16.45 -2.65
C MET A 59 -7.42 16.69 -4.13
N GLU A 60 -6.57 17.49 -4.78
CA GLU A 60 -6.60 17.67 -6.23
C GLU A 60 -6.29 16.36 -6.95
N SER A 61 -7.08 16.02 -7.97
CA SER A 61 -6.92 14.77 -8.70
C SER A 61 -5.77 14.89 -9.68
N MET A 62 -4.86 13.91 -9.66
CA MET A 62 -3.81 13.79 -10.68
C MET A 62 -4.31 13.21 -12.01
N GLY A 63 -5.59 12.83 -12.10
CA GLY A 63 -6.13 12.09 -13.24
C GLY A 63 -5.60 10.64 -13.33
N ALA A 64 -6.12 9.89 -14.30
CA ALA A 64 -5.64 8.54 -14.61
C ALA A 64 -4.47 8.63 -15.59
N LEU A 65 -3.33 8.00 -15.26
CA LEU A 65 -2.14 8.01 -16.13
C LEU A 65 -2.32 7.08 -17.35
N GLN A 66 -3.02 5.94 -17.18
CA GLN A 66 -3.44 5.11 -18.31
C GLN A 66 -4.95 4.85 -18.29
N PRO A 67 -5.64 4.94 -19.44
CA PRO A 67 -7.08 4.71 -19.52
C PRO A 67 -7.51 3.23 -19.38
N GLY A 68 -6.56 2.29 -19.36
CA GLY A 68 -6.86 0.85 -19.36
C GLY A 68 -5.81 0.03 -18.62
N MET A 69 -6.25 -1.07 -18.03
CA MET A 69 -5.42 -2.04 -17.31
C MET A 69 -4.96 -3.15 -18.27
N PRO A 70 -3.71 -3.63 -18.17
CA PRO A 70 -3.29 -4.83 -18.90
C PRO A 70 -4.12 -6.04 -18.47
N SER A 71 -4.60 -6.83 -19.43
CA SER A 71 -5.35 -8.05 -19.15
C SER A 71 -4.39 -9.15 -18.68
N PRO A 72 -4.69 -9.88 -17.58
CA PRO A 72 -3.90 -11.04 -17.16
C PRO A 72 -3.77 -12.11 -18.25
N THR A 73 -4.71 -12.17 -19.21
CA THR A 73 -4.65 -13.09 -20.37
C THR A 73 -3.50 -12.79 -21.33
N MET A 74 -2.83 -11.64 -21.19
CA MET A 74 -1.66 -11.28 -21.98
C MET A 74 -0.37 -11.93 -21.48
N ILE A 75 -0.39 -12.60 -20.32
CA ILE A 75 0.76 -13.34 -19.80
C ILE A 75 0.80 -14.71 -20.50
N PRO A 76 1.89 -15.06 -21.21
CA PRO A 76 2.03 -16.37 -21.84
C PRO A 76 1.94 -17.50 -20.80
N ALA A 77 1.30 -18.61 -21.17
CA ALA A 77 1.20 -19.78 -20.32
C ALA A 77 2.60 -20.40 -20.03
N GLY A 78 2.75 -21.01 -18.86
CA GLY A 78 3.99 -21.70 -18.45
C GLY A 78 5.11 -20.78 -17.96
N ARG A 79 4.81 -19.49 -17.71
CA ARG A 79 5.74 -18.54 -17.09
C ARG A 79 5.60 -18.58 -15.57
N GLU A 80 6.72 -18.44 -14.87
CA GLU A 80 6.75 -18.21 -13.42
C GLU A 80 6.30 -16.77 -13.13
N ILE A 81 5.52 -16.56 -12.07
CA ILE A 81 4.90 -15.25 -11.76
C ILE A 81 5.26 -14.80 -10.34
N LEU A 82 5.76 -13.56 -10.22
CA LEU A 82 5.92 -12.84 -8.96
C LEU A 82 4.91 -11.69 -8.87
N ILE A 83 4.27 -11.55 -7.71
CA ILE A 83 3.33 -10.46 -7.39
C ILE A 83 3.85 -9.68 -6.19
N THR A 84 3.90 -8.36 -6.27
CA THR A 84 4.36 -7.47 -5.17
C THR A 84 3.47 -6.24 -5.06
N ASP A 85 3.10 -5.88 -3.81
CA ASP A 85 2.34 -4.67 -3.48
C ASP A 85 3.24 -3.42 -3.67
N CYS A 86 2.81 -2.50 -4.53
CA CYS A 86 3.62 -1.34 -4.87
C CYS A 86 3.48 -0.19 -3.87
N PHE A 87 2.40 -0.10 -3.10
CA PHE A 87 2.15 1.11 -2.30
C PHE A 87 3.09 1.23 -1.11
N PHE A 88 3.35 0.12 -0.43
CA PHE A 88 4.21 0.11 0.74
C PHE A 88 5.70 0.26 0.41
N THR A 89 6.09 0.21 -0.87
CA THR A 89 7.47 0.43 -1.31
C THR A 89 7.74 1.87 -1.73
N ILE A 90 6.71 2.69 -1.93
CA ILE A 90 6.84 4.05 -2.43
C ILE A 90 6.73 5.05 -1.26
N PRO A 91 7.76 5.87 -1.03
CA PRO A 91 7.73 6.85 0.06
C PRO A 91 6.68 7.93 -0.22
N LEU A 92 5.95 8.30 0.84
CA LEU A 92 5.06 9.46 0.83
C LEU A 92 5.88 10.74 1.03
N HIS A 93 5.49 11.81 0.33
CA HIS A 93 6.16 13.10 0.45
C HIS A 93 6.13 13.60 1.91
N PRO A 94 7.26 14.08 2.49
CA PRO A 94 7.33 14.49 3.89
C PRO A 94 6.23 15.48 4.31
N ASP A 95 5.92 16.46 3.46
CA ASP A 95 4.90 17.49 3.74
C ASP A 95 3.46 16.95 3.72
N ASP A 96 3.25 15.77 3.13
CA ASP A 96 1.93 15.14 3.08
C ASP A 96 1.71 14.16 4.22
N LYS A 97 2.77 13.57 4.79
CA LYS A 97 2.66 12.59 5.89
C LYS A 97 1.75 13.04 7.03
N PRO A 98 1.84 14.30 7.54
CA PRO A 98 0.99 14.74 8.63
C PRO A 98 -0.50 14.59 8.33
N LYS A 99 -0.93 14.75 7.08
CA LYS A 99 -2.34 14.64 6.68
C LYS A 99 -2.88 13.22 6.86
N PHE A 100 -2.01 12.21 6.74
CA PHE A 100 -2.37 10.80 6.85
C PHE A 100 -2.17 10.22 8.25
N ALA A 101 -2.13 11.09 9.26
CA ALA A 101 -2.07 10.67 10.65
C ALA A 101 -3.40 10.03 11.12
N PHE A 102 -3.28 9.05 12.03
CA PHE A 102 -4.39 8.40 12.70
C PHE A 102 -4.06 8.04 14.14
N THR A 103 -5.09 8.04 14.99
CA THR A 103 -4.98 7.63 16.40
C THR A 103 -5.47 6.20 16.60
N VAL A 104 -4.68 5.39 17.30
CA VAL A 104 -5.06 4.03 17.71
C VAL A 104 -5.78 4.07 19.05
N PRO A 105 -7.07 3.73 19.11
CA PRO A 105 -7.83 3.71 20.36
C PRO A 105 -7.35 2.58 21.28
N VAL A 106 -7.41 2.81 22.59
CA VAL A 106 -7.04 1.80 23.61
C VAL A 106 -8.27 1.25 24.30
N VAL A 107 -8.20 -0.02 24.75
CA VAL A 107 -9.27 -0.67 25.51
C VAL A 107 -9.61 0.18 26.74
N ASN A 108 -10.87 0.60 26.86
CA ASN A 108 -11.38 1.40 27.97
C ASN A 108 -10.59 2.70 28.27
N ASN A 109 -9.82 3.22 27.30
CA ASN A 109 -8.97 4.41 27.49
C ASN A 109 -8.06 4.32 28.73
N THR A 110 -7.54 3.13 29.05
CA THR A 110 -6.69 2.90 30.24
C THR A 110 -5.36 3.65 30.19
N GLU A 111 -4.92 4.06 29.01
CA GLU A 111 -3.71 4.86 28.78
C GLU A 111 -3.95 5.87 27.65
N PRO A 112 -3.09 6.90 27.51
CA PRO A 112 -3.18 7.82 26.39
C PRO A 112 -3.05 7.11 25.04
N ALA A 113 -3.99 7.39 24.14
CA ALA A 113 -3.96 6.85 22.79
C ALA A 113 -2.75 7.36 22.01
N LYS A 114 -2.13 6.48 21.22
CA LYS A 114 -0.97 6.81 20.39
C LYS A 114 -1.40 7.17 18.98
N SER A 115 -0.72 8.13 18.38
CA SER A 115 -0.94 8.55 17.00
C SER A 115 0.26 8.21 16.12
N TYR A 116 -0.05 7.81 14.89
CA TYR A 116 0.92 7.41 13.88
C TYR A 116 0.60 8.07 12.56
N GLN A 117 1.58 8.19 11.68
CA GLN A 117 1.41 8.65 10.31
C GLN A 117 2.13 7.72 9.34
N TRP A 118 1.64 7.67 8.10
CA TRP A 118 2.28 6.87 7.05
C TRP A 118 3.56 7.54 6.53
N LYS A 119 4.58 6.72 6.32
CA LYS A 119 5.83 7.07 5.62
C LYS A 119 5.79 6.71 4.15
N VAL A 120 4.89 5.82 3.76
CA VAL A 120 4.71 5.26 2.42
C VAL A 120 3.30 5.55 1.92
N LEU A 121 3.02 5.31 0.64
CA LEU A 121 1.69 5.60 0.09
C LEU A 121 0.60 4.80 0.83
N PRO A 122 -0.41 5.48 1.40
CA PRO A 122 -1.48 4.79 2.09
C PRO A 122 -2.47 4.19 1.10
N GLN A 123 -2.96 2.99 1.41
CA GLN A 123 -4.02 2.34 0.65
C GLN A 123 -5.32 3.18 0.74
N GLY A 124 -5.96 3.42 -0.41
CA GLY A 124 -7.21 4.19 -0.51
C GLY A 124 -7.03 5.70 -0.65
N MET A 125 -5.81 6.24 -0.68
CA MET A 125 -5.59 7.63 -1.07
C MET A 125 -5.87 7.83 -2.56
N LYS A 126 -6.58 8.92 -2.90
CA LYS A 126 -7.05 9.23 -4.27
C LYS A 126 -5.94 9.11 -5.32
N ASN A 127 -4.76 9.64 -5.02
CA ASN A 127 -3.65 9.71 -5.97
C ASN A 127 -2.65 8.54 -5.83
N SER A 128 -2.82 7.63 -4.87
CA SER A 128 -1.91 6.47 -4.71
C SER A 128 -1.79 5.64 -6.00
N PRO A 129 -2.88 5.31 -6.72
CA PRO A 129 -2.78 4.55 -7.97
C PRO A 129 -1.96 5.27 -9.04
N THR A 130 -2.19 6.57 -9.23
CA THR A 130 -1.49 7.39 -10.24
C THR A 130 0.00 7.51 -9.91
N ILE A 131 0.34 7.77 -8.64
CA ILE A 131 1.74 7.87 -8.20
C ILE A 131 2.43 6.51 -8.33
N CYS A 132 1.79 5.42 -7.88
CA CYS A 132 2.35 4.08 -8.04
C CYS A 132 2.59 3.75 -9.51
N GLN A 133 1.62 4.01 -10.38
CA GLN A 133 1.77 3.74 -11.81
C GLN A 133 2.96 4.49 -12.42
N TRP A 134 3.15 5.76 -12.09
CA TRP A 134 4.29 6.53 -12.56
C TRP A 134 5.61 5.96 -12.04
N TYR A 135 5.69 5.68 -10.73
CA TYR A 135 6.88 5.13 -10.10
C TYR A 135 7.25 3.76 -10.66
N VAL A 136 6.27 2.86 -10.79
CA VAL A 136 6.43 1.51 -11.34
C VAL A 136 6.83 1.57 -12.82
N ALA A 137 6.23 2.47 -13.62
CA ALA A 137 6.64 2.64 -15.01
C ALA A 137 8.12 3.05 -15.14
N GLN A 138 8.59 3.96 -14.27
CA GLN A 138 9.99 4.36 -14.22
C GLN A 138 10.89 3.22 -13.73
N ALA A 139 10.53 2.54 -12.65
CA ALA A 139 11.30 1.43 -12.10
C ALA A 139 11.43 0.25 -13.08
N LEU A 140 10.31 -0.12 -13.74
CA LEU A 140 10.27 -1.21 -14.71
C LEU A 140 10.97 -0.88 -16.03
N SER A 141 11.23 0.40 -16.36
CA SER A 141 11.92 0.76 -17.60
C SER A 141 13.29 0.06 -17.71
N ARG A 142 14.09 0.12 -16.65
CA ARG A 142 15.41 -0.53 -16.57
C ARG A 142 15.30 -2.05 -16.55
N VAL A 143 14.29 -2.60 -15.89
CA VAL A 143 14.06 -4.05 -15.84
C VAL A 143 13.73 -4.57 -17.24
N ARG A 144 12.87 -3.87 -17.99
CA ARG A 144 12.52 -4.23 -19.37
C ARG A 144 13.70 -4.13 -20.34
N GLU A 145 14.60 -3.16 -20.15
CA GLU A 145 15.83 -3.07 -20.94
C GLU A 145 16.80 -4.23 -20.66
N GLN A 146 16.90 -4.67 -19.40
CA GLN A 146 17.83 -5.74 -19.00
C GLN A 146 17.28 -7.15 -19.24
N PHE A 147 15.96 -7.31 -19.13
CA PHE A 147 15.25 -8.58 -19.27
C PHE A 147 14.12 -8.44 -20.29
N PRO A 148 14.44 -8.33 -21.60
CA PRO A 148 13.44 -8.08 -22.65
C PRO A 148 12.43 -9.21 -22.81
N GLU A 149 12.79 -10.42 -22.38
CA GLU A 149 11.91 -11.61 -22.41
C GLU A 149 10.95 -11.69 -21.21
N ALA A 150 11.14 -10.85 -20.19
CA ALA A 150 10.30 -10.80 -19.00
C ALA A 150 9.09 -9.88 -19.23
N CYS A 151 7.90 -10.40 -18.94
CA CYS A 151 6.66 -9.62 -19.02
C CYS A 151 6.38 -8.94 -17.68
N CYS A 152 6.51 -7.61 -17.62
CA CYS A 152 6.24 -6.83 -16.41
C CYS A 152 4.98 -5.97 -16.57
N TYR A 153 3.96 -6.25 -15.78
CA TYR A 153 2.68 -5.56 -15.78
C TYR A 153 2.42 -4.87 -14.44
N HIS A 154 1.85 -3.68 -14.49
CA HIS A 154 1.29 -3.01 -13.33
C HIS A 154 -0.23 -3.27 -13.33
N TYR A 155 -0.72 -3.93 -12.30
CA TYR A 155 -2.13 -4.26 -12.12
C TYR A 155 -2.66 -3.71 -10.79
N MET A 156 -3.31 -2.54 -10.84
CA MET A 156 -3.91 -1.83 -9.72
C MET A 156 -2.88 -1.46 -8.66
N ASP A 157 -2.78 -2.29 -7.61
CA ASP A 157 -1.89 -2.10 -6.47
C ASP A 157 -0.72 -3.10 -6.52
N ASP A 158 -0.73 -4.01 -7.50
CA ASP A 158 0.20 -5.11 -7.66
C ASP A 158 1.10 -4.93 -8.89
N ILE A 159 2.37 -5.28 -8.77
CA ILE A 159 3.27 -5.49 -9.91
C ILE A 159 3.32 -6.99 -10.18
N LEU A 160 3.02 -7.38 -11.41
CA LEU A 160 3.16 -8.75 -11.89
C LEU A 160 4.39 -8.85 -12.80
N VAL A 161 5.34 -9.68 -12.42
CA VAL A 161 6.51 -10.02 -13.23
C VAL A 161 6.42 -11.48 -13.63
N ALA A 162 6.44 -11.75 -14.93
CA ALA A 162 6.41 -13.10 -15.48
C ALA A 162 7.68 -13.40 -16.26
N SER A 163 8.34 -14.52 -15.94
CA SER A 163 9.60 -14.93 -16.56
C SER A 163 9.61 -16.42 -16.93
N SER A 164 10.53 -16.82 -17.80
CA SER A 164 10.70 -18.20 -18.25
C SER A 164 11.27 -19.12 -17.16
N THR A 165 11.96 -18.56 -16.16
CA THR A 165 12.57 -19.34 -15.06
C THR A 165 12.45 -18.62 -13.71
N GLN A 166 12.42 -19.41 -12.64
CA GLN A 166 12.41 -18.89 -11.26
C GLN A 166 13.71 -18.14 -10.91
N ASP A 167 14.86 -18.60 -11.40
CA ASP A 167 16.15 -17.95 -11.16
C ASP A 167 16.19 -16.53 -11.72
N GLU A 168 15.55 -16.30 -12.86
CA GLU A 168 15.45 -14.98 -13.47
C GLU A 168 14.54 -14.04 -12.65
N LEU A 169 13.44 -14.55 -12.08
CA LEU A 169 12.62 -13.78 -11.15
C LEU A 169 13.40 -13.34 -9.90
N LEU A 170 14.19 -14.24 -9.31
CA LEU A 170 15.02 -13.92 -8.15
C LEU A 170 16.06 -12.83 -8.46
N ARG A 171 16.64 -12.85 -9.68
CA ARG A 171 17.57 -11.80 -10.13
C ARG A 171 16.89 -10.45 -10.33
N ILE A 172 15.63 -10.44 -10.74
CA ILE A 172 14.82 -9.21 -10.88
C ILE A 172 14.47 -8.65 -9.50
N GLN A 173 14.13 -9.52 -8.53
CA GLN A 173 13.72 -9.10 -7.18
C GLN A 173 14.89 -8.64 -6.30
N ALA A 174 16.10 -9.16 -6.52
CA ALA A 174 17.28 -8.81 -5.74
C ALA A 174 17.86 -7.41 -6.06
N ARG A 175 17.19 -6.62 -6.90
CA ARG A 175 17.61 -5.29 -7.37
C ARG A 175 16.54 -4.25 -7.06
#